data_AF-A0A495IV95-F1
#
_entry.id   AF-A0A495IV95-F1
#
_cell.length_a   1.000
_cell.length_b   1.000
_cell.length_c   1.000
_cell.angle_alpha   90.00
_cell.angle_beta   90.00
_cell.angle_gamma   90.00
#
_symmetry.space_group_name_H-M   'P 1'
#
loop_
_entity.id
_entity.type
_entity.pdbx_description
1 polymer ?
#
loop_
_entity_poly.entity_id
_entity_poly.type
_entity_poly.pdbx_seq_one_letter_code
_entity_poly.pdbx_strand_id
1 'polypeptide(L)'
;MAKKLILSIKSKLLTKYTSSINALEAVLHSLIASDQQRGITSILIYIDQPTAASDYGFPVMTTVSDTACKQVIDSLFRTQQPDYIVLFGADDVFPFFLLDNHLHTIDKDVDQTVPSDYPYACDAPASRDATTYTNPIRVIGRIPDLPGIADLAYVQGLVNDIIQFRSAAQSDYQSYFAISAAKWINSSLRTAQNIFNDSDSVLPSPPQTSNFQPQDLQPLSHYFNCHGRLNAPDFLGELNGNTPVCLSPANLNGNIRKGTVVVAECCYGAQLLNPLNFGISVASNYLKNHAIAFMGSTTMSFGMINDQDQADLLSQYFFKNVMNGASTGRALLAAKIFFLKERTPNPVSFKTLAQFTLLGDPSVQPVAAPVTTGMLSTLSNRRLELISSGLNLGVTVPRPVKVSENIRFRPPAAMRAVLKQLFMTKAEHEMIFDVENSIADTIFATQALPTGISPAASQKVRFRVYQQKEQEGVLPSVRLVVIKEAAGEILGYKEYVSH
;
A
#
# COMPACT_ATOMS: atom_id res chain seq x y z
N MET A 1 16.52 -10.11 -21.17
CA MET A 1 15.75 -10.81 -20.11
C MET A 1 15.64 -9.88 -18.93
N ALA A 2 14.50 -9.86 -18.24
CA ALA A 2 14.34 -9.03 -17.04
C ALA A 2 15.11 -9.65 -15.86
N LYS A 3 15.65 -8.84 -14.94
CA LYS A 3 16.35 -9.32 -13.74
C LYS A 3 15.46 -9.21 -12.51
N LYS A 4 15.32 -10.29 -11.74
CA LYS A 4 14.59 -10.34 -10.47
C LYS A 4 15.52 -10.72 -9.33
N LEU A 5 15.51 -9.96 -8.23
CA LEU A 5 16.20 -10.34 -7.00
C LEU A 5 15.18 -10.81 -5.98
N ILE A 6 15.38 -12.01 -5.44
CA ILE A 6 14.63 -12.55 -4.32
C ILE A 6 15.50 -12.37 -3.08
N LEU A 7 15.09 -11.48 -2.18
CA LEU A 7 15.86 -11.09 -1.00
C LEU A 7 15.27 -11.73 0.25
N SER A 8 16.12 -12.34 1.07
CA SER A 8 15.71 -12.88 2.38
C SER A 8 16.83 -12.80 3.41
N ILE A 9 16.52 -13.18 4.65
CA ILE A 9 17.47 -13.22 5.78
C ILE A 9 17.71 -14.68 6.16
N LYS A 10 18.88 -15.23 5.82
CA LYS A 10 19.19 -16.66 6.00
C LYS A 10 19.19 -17.08 7.46
N SER A 11 19.75 -16.26 8.34
CA SER A 11 19.77 -16.54 9.79
C SER A 11 18.37 -16.65 10.39
N LYS A 12 17.42 -15.81 9.95
CA LYS A 12 16.02 -15.86 10.38
C LYS A 12 15.30 -17.07 9.80
N LEU A 13 15.51 -17.39 8.54
CA LEU A 13 14.97 -18.61 7.93
C LEU A 13 15.50 -19.88 8.59
N LEU A 14 16.79 -19.96 8.93
CA LEU A 14 17.37 -21.09 9.65
C LEU A 14 16.76 -21.27 11.05
N THR A 15 16.47 -20.15 11.72
CA THR A 15 15.81 -20.17 13.03
C THR A 15 14.37 -20.66 12.91
N LYS A 16 13.65 -20.24 11.87
CA LYS A 16 12.23 -20.56 11.70
C LYS A 16 12.03 -21.97 11.10
N TYR A 17 12.68 -22.28 9.99
CA TYR A 17 12.53 -23.52 9.22
C TYR A 17 13.62 -24.55 9.53
N THR A 18 14.16 -24.60 10.75
CA THR A 18 15.39 -25.37 11.09
C THR A 18 15.50 -26.75 10.42
N SER A 19 14.45 -27.58 10.50
CA SER A 19 14.43 -28.93 9.91
C SER A 19 14.05 -28.97 8.42
N SER A 20 13.42 -27.93 7.91
CA SER A 20 12.85 -27.85 6.56
C SER A 20 13.52 -26.82 5.64
N ILE A 21 14.63 -26.19 6.08
CA ILE A 21 15.32 -25.13 5.34
C ILE A 21 15.73 -25.57 3.94
N ASN A 22 16.26 -26.78 3.78
CA ASN A 22 16.67 -27.29 2.46
C ASN A 22 15.47 -27.46 1.52
N ALA A 23 14.32 -27.88 2.07
CA ALA A 23 13.09 -28.02 1.29
C ALA A 23 12.51 -26.65 0.92
N LEU A 24 12.58 -25.67 1.82
CA LEU A 24 12.22 -24.28 1.54
C LEU A 24 13.10 -23.70 0.42
N GLU A 25 14.41 -23.92 0.47
CA GLU A 25 15.33 -23.48 -0.58
C GLU A 25 15.03 -24.15 -1.92
N ALA A 26 14.71 -25.44 -1.92
CA ALA A 26 14.29 -26.15 -3.13
C ALA A 26 13.01 -25.53 -3.73
N VAL A 27 12.05 -25.12 -2.90
CA VAL A 27 10.85 -24.40 -3.34
C VAL A 27 11.24 -23.06 -3.99
N LEU A 28 12.10 -22.25 -3.38
CA LEU A 28 12.55 -20.98 -3.96
C LEU A 28 13.36 -21.18 -5.26
N HIS A 29 14.17 -22.23 -5.35
CA HIS A 29 14.90 -22.58 -6.56
C HIS A 29 13.97 -23.04 -7.70
N SER A 30 12.83 -23.66 -7.39
CA SER A 30 11.83 -23.99 -8.41
C SER A 30 11.21 -22.74 -9.04
N LEU A 31 11.03 -21.66 -8.26
CA LEU A 31 10.60 -20.36 -8.79
C LEU A 31 11.64 -19.78 -9.74
N ILE A 32 12.93 -19.82 -9.36
CA ILE A 32 14.03 -19.35 -10.21
C ILE A 32 14.06 -20.12 -11.55
N ALA A 33 13.93 -21.44 -11.51
CA ALA A 33 13.92 -22.27 -12.71
C ALA A 33 12.72 -21.94 -13.63
N SER A 34 11.55 -21.69 -13.06
CA SER A 34 10.36 -21.28 -13.82
C SER A 34 10.51 -19.88 -14.42
N ASP A 35 11.07 -18.93 -13.68
CA ASP A 35 11.34 -17.58 -14.15
C ASP A 35 12.22 -17.56 -15.39
N GLN A 36 13.25 -18.41 -15.43
CA GLN A 36 14.14 -18.53 -16.58
C GLN A 36 13.37 -18.91 -17.85
N GLN A 37 12.39 -19.81 -17.74
CA GLN A 37 11.52 -20.20 -18.86
C GLN A 37 10.62 -19.05 -19.33
N ARG A 38 10.33 -18.08 -18.46
CA ARG A 38 9.55 -16.87 -18.76
C ARG A 38 10.42 -15.68 -19.19
N GLY A 39 11.73 -15.88 -19.38
CA GLY A 39 12.65 -14.81 -19.78
C GLY A 39 13.02 -13.85 -18.64
N ILE A 40 12.89 -14.29 -17.39
CA ILE A 40 13.30 -13.56 -16.18
C ILE A 40 14.51 -14.27 -15.56
N THR A 41 15.62 -13.55 -15.38
CA THR A 41 16.79 -14.03 -14.67
C THR A 41 16.61 -13.71 -13.18
N SER A 42 16.27 -14.74 -12.40
CA SER A 42 16.03 -14.62 -10.95
C SER A 42 17.24 -15.05 -10.13
N ILE A 43 17.52 -14.32 -9.06
CA ILE A 43 18.65 -14.58 -8.16
C ILE A 43 18.14 -14.52 -6.72
N LEU A 44 18.36 -15.60 -5.95
CA LEU A 44 18.13 -15.61 -4.50
C LEU A 44 19.37 -15.06 -3.80
N ILE A 45 19.20 -14.00 -3.02
CA ILE A 45 20.26 -13.34 -2.26
C ILE A 45 19.86 -13.30 -0.78
N TYR A 46 20.69 -13.91 0.05
CA TYR A 46 20.60 -13.77 1.49
C TYR A 46 21.42 -12.57 1.93
N ILE A 47 20.74 -11.47 2.26
CA ILE A 47 21.39 -10.16 2.46
C ILE A 47 22.12 -10.02 3.80
N ASP A 48 21.97 -11.01 4.67
CA ASP A 48 22.69 -11.15 5.95
C ASP A 48 23.92 -12.07 5.83
N GLN A 49 24.25 -12.57 4.64
CA GLN A 49 25.43 -13.41 4.42
C GLN A 49 26.63 -12.57 3.94
N PRO A 50 27.80 -12.63 4.62
CA PRO A 50 28.99 -11.87 4.22
C PRO A 50 29.49 -12.18 2.80
N THR A 51 29.33 -13.41 2.32
CA THR A 51 29.70 -13.81 0.95
C THR A 51 28.86 -13.06 -0.09
N ALA A 52 27.55 -12.99 0.13
CA ALA A 52 26.63 -12.26 -0.75
C ALA A 52 26.99 -10.76 -0.83
N ALA A 53 27.41 -10.16 0.29
CA ALA A 53 27.86 -8.77 0.32
C ALA A 53 29.01 -8.51 -0.66
N SER A 54 29.98 -9.43 -0.71
CA SER A 54 31.09 -9.36 -1.66
C SER A 54 30.67 -9.62 -3.10
N ASP A 55 29.84 -10.65 -3.34
CA ASP A 55 29.44 -11.06 -4.70
C ASP A 55 28.57 -10.02 -5.41
N TYR A 56 27.71 -9.31 -4.66
CA TYR A 56 26.73 -8.38 -5.25
C TYR A 56 27.02 -6.90 -4.96
N GLY A 57 28.08 -6.61 -4.20
CA GLY A 57 28.57 -5.24 -3.96
C GLY A 57 27.67 -4.43 -3.02
N PHE A 58 27.45 -4.92 -1.80
CA PHE A 58 26.73 -4.19 -0.75
C PHE A 58 27.45 -4.29 0.61
N PRO A 59 27.14 -3.40 1.58
CA PRO A 59 27.79 -3.45 2.90
C PRO A 59 27.44 -4.72 3.68
N VAL A 60 28.42 -5.32 4.36
CA VAL A 60 28.16 -6.46 5.26
C VAL A 60 27.21 -6.02 6.38
N MET A 61 26.12 -6.76 6.53
CA MET A 61 25.13 -6.53 7.57
C MET A 61 25.59 -7.18 8.88
N THR A 62 25.95 -6.37 9.88
CA THR A 62 26.34 -6.85 11.21
C THR A 62 25.15 -7.14 12.12
N THR A 63 24.03 -6.45 11.91
CA THR A 63 22.79 -6.64 12.64
C THR A 63 21.62 -6.47 11.69
N VAL A 64 20.71 -7.45 11.69
CA VAL A 64 19.49 -7.39 10.89
C VAL A 64 18.55 -6.35 11.48
N SER A 65 18.37 -5.26 10.74
CA SER A 65 17.41 -4.20 11.02
C SER A 65 16.80 -3.73 9.70
N ASP A 66 15.65 -3.09 9.77
CA ASP A 66 15.01 -2.52 8.57
C ASP A 66 15.85 -1.46 7.87
N THR A 67 16.57 -0.63 8.64
CA THR A 67 17.54 0.36 8.14
C THR A 67 18.68 -0.31 7.39
N ALA A 68 19.27 -1.37 7.96
CA ALA A 68 20.31 -2.12 7.28
C ALA A 68 19.78 -2.81 6.00
N CYS A 69 18.57 -3.38 6.04
CA CYS A 69 17.92 -3.95 4.87
C CYS A 69 17.71 -2.88 3.77
N LYS A 70 17.31 -1.65 4.14
CA LYS A 70 17.13 -0.54 3.20
C LYS A 70 18.44 -0.18 2.52
N GLN A 71 19.52 -0.05 3.30
CA GLN A 71 20.85 0.25 2.78
C GLN A 71 21.35 -0.82 1.80
N VAL A 72 21.11 -2.10 2.09
CA VAL A 72 21.47 -3.19 1.17
C VAL A 72 20.63 -3.14 -0.11
N ILE A 73 19.32 -2.92 0.00
CA ILE A 73 18.44 -2.77 -1.18
C ILE A 73 18.86 -1.58 -2.04
N ASP A 74 19.28 -0.46 -1.42
CA ASP A 74 19.79 0.70 -2.14
C ASP A 74 21.04 0.36 -2.95
N SER A 75 22.00 -0.32 -2.34
CA SER A 75 23.21 -0.78 -3.01
C SER A 75 22.90 -1.76 -4.13
N LEU A 76 22.08 -2.79 -3.86
CA LEU A 76 21.66 -3.78 -4.86
C LEU A 76 20.93 -3.14 -6.04
N PHE A 77 20.06 -2.16 -5.80
CA PHE A 77 19.38 -1.48 -6.89
C PHE A 77 20.36 -0.75 -7.81
N ARG A 78 21.38 -0.09 -7.23
CA ARG A 78 22.43 0.62 -7.98
C ARG A 78 23.38 -0.34 -8.71
N THR A 79 23.85 -1.38 -8.05
CA THR A 79 24.87 -2.30 -8.59
C THR A 79 24.29 -3.33 -9.54
N GLN A 80 23.11 -3.89 -9.21
CA GLN A 80 22.51 -5.00 -9.95
C GLN A 80 21.45 -4.54 -10.96
N GLN A 81 20.91 -3.33 -10.81
CA GLN A 81 19.88 -2.75 -11.67
C GLN A 81 18.69 -3.71 -11.92
N PRO A 82 18.08 -4.29 -10.88
CA PRO A 82 17.00 -5.25 -11.06
C PRO A 82 15.72 -4.60 -11.60
N ASP A 83 14.96 -5.36 -12.38
CA ASP A 83 13.61 -4.98 -12.83
C ASP A 83 12.56 -5.28 -11.76
N TYR A 84 12.80 -6.28 -10.90
CA TYR A 84 11.90 -6.70 -9.82
C TYR A 84 12.69 -7.01 -8.55
N ILE A 85 12.16 -6.60 -7.40
CA ILE A 85 12.67 -6.96 -6.07
C ILE A 85 11.58 -7.69 -5.31
N VAL A 86 11.86 -8.90 -4.88
CA VAL A 86 10.97 -9.71 -4.04
C VAL A 86 11.51 -9.73 -2.63
N LEU A 87 10.69 -9.36 -1.66
CA LEU A 87 10.98 -9.58 -0.24
C LEU A 87 10.38 -10.93 0.15
N PHE A 88 11.22 -11.93 0.42
CA PHE A 88 10.75 -13.26 0.80
C PHE A 88 10.72 -13.42 2.33
N GLY A 89 9.53 -13.74 2.84
CA GLY A 89 9.22 -13.92 4.25
C GLY A 89 8.27 -12.83 4.80
N ALA A 90 7.60 -13.15 5.91
CA ALA A 90 6.86 -12.20 6.72
C ALA A 90 7.82 -11.31 7.55
N ASP A 91 7.26 -10.47 8.41
CA ASP A 91 7.98 -9.47 9.21
C ASP A 91 8.96 -10.08 10.22
N ASP A 92 8.73 -11.32 10.66
CA ASP A 92 9.65 -12.07 11.51
C ASP A 92 10.89 -12.61 10.76
N VAL A 93 10.85 -12.65 9.43
CA VAL A 93 11.95 -13.07 8.56
C VAL A 93 12.61 -11.87 7.88
N PHE A 94 11.86 -11.13 7.06
CA PHE A 94 12.31 -9.93 6.38
C PHE A 94 11.54 -8.74 6.95
N PRO A 95 12.17 -7.84 7.72
CA PRO A 95 11.43 -6.82 8.46
C PRO A 95 10.69 -5.88 7.51
N PHE A 96 9.49 -5.45 7.92
CA PHE A 96 8.94 -4.20 7.40
C PHE A 96 9.83 -3.05 7.86
N PHE A 97 9.90 -1.97 7.09
CA PHE A 97 10.47 -0.71 7.55
C PHE A 97 9.44 0.02 8.41
N LEU A 98 9.78 0.28 9.68
CA LEU A 98 8.86 0.94 10.61
C LEU A 98 8.92 2.47 10.43
N LEU A 99 7.91 3.07 9.83
CA LEU A 99 7.82 4.53 9.69
C LEU A 99 7.12 5.15 10.89
N ASP A 100 7.47 6.37 11.26
CA ASP A 100 6.74 7.12 12.29
C ASP A 100 5.34 7.49 11.75
N ASN A 101 4.30 7.20 12.53
CA ASN A 101 2.96 7.65 12.19
C ASN A 101 2.74 9.08 12.71
N HIS A 102 2.87 10.08 11.84
CA HIS A 102 2.63 11.48 12.23
C HIS A 102 1.19 11.81 12.62
N LEU A 103 0.23 10.91 12.32
CA LEU A 103 -1.17 11.02 12.70
C LEU A 103 -1.50 10.27 14.00
N HIS A 104 -0.52 9.59 14.60
CA HIS A 104 -0.67 8.82 15.83
C HIS A 104 -1.22 9.68 16.98
N THR A 105 -2.15 9.12 17.73
CA THR A 105 -2.56 9.58 19.05
C THR A 105 -2.86 8.41 19.96
N ILE A 106 -2.84 8.62 21.27
CA ILE A 106 -2.96 7.53 22.25
C ILE A 106 -4.32 6.81 22.18
N ASP A 107 -5.38 7.48 21.73
CA ASP A 107 -6.77 7.02 21.83
C ASP A 107 -7.60 7.16 20.54
N LYS A 108 -7.02 7.66 19.44
CA LYS A 108 -7.65 7.66 18.12
C LYS A 108 -6.85 6.79 17.16
N ASP A 109 -5.85 7.36 16.49
CA ASP A 109 -4.96 6.59 15.62
C ASP A 109 -3.86 5.94 16.47
N VAL A 110 -4.17 4.77 17.02
CA VAL A 110 -3.34 4.09 18.02
C VAL A 110 -2.01 3.55 17.48
N ASP A 111 -1.81 3.56 16.17
CA ASP A 111 -0.60 3.05 15.54
C ASP A 111 0.56 4.04 15.72
N GLN A 112 1.54 3.71 16.56
CA GLN A 112 2.74 4.54 16.72
C GLN A 112 3.62 4.52 15.47
N THR A 113 3.65 3.38 14.78
CA THR A 113 4.45 3.18 13.58
C THR A 113 3.62 2.58 12.46
N VAL A 114 4.09 2.77 11.22
CA VAL A 114 3.54 2.17 10.01
C VAL A 114 4.55 1.16 9.48
N PRO A 115 4.35 -0.16 9.71
CA PRO A 115 5.14 -1.20 9.05
C PRO A 115 4.97 -1.09 7.53
N SER A 116 6.06 -0.92 6.79
CA SER A 116 6.00 -0.56 5.38
C SER A 116 7.09 -1.18 4.52
N ASP A 117 6.74 -1.61 3.31
CA ASP A 117 7.69 -1.90 2.24
C ASP A 117 7.95 -0.69 1.33
N TYR A 118 7.23 0.43 1.54
CA TYR A 118 7.33 1.62 0.71
C TYR A 118 8.72 2.28 0.74
N PRO A 119 9.41 2.38 1.90
CA PRO A 119 10.79 2.83 1.93
C PRO A 119 11.67 2.04 0.97
N TYR A 120 11.56 0.71 0.96
CA TYR A 120 12.34 -0.14 0.07
C TYR A 120 12.10 0.13 -1.42
N ALA A 121 10.93 0.68 -1.79
CA ALA A 121 10.59 1.08 -3.16
C ALA A 121 11.21 2.43 -3.61
N CYS A 122 11.77 3.20 -2.66
CA CYS A 122 12.20 4.57 -2.87
C CYS A 122 13.73 4.72 -2.80
N ASP A 123 14.27 5.67 -3.57
CA ASP A 123 15.72 5.92 -3.58
C ASP A 123 16.22 6.80 -2.44
N ALA A 124 15.31 7.51 -1.76
CA ALA A 124 15.67 8.31 -0.59
C ALA A 124 16.39 7.47 0.49
N PRO A 125 17.40 8.02 1.20
CA PRO A 125 18.06 7.33 2.30
C PRO A 125 17.08 6.84 3.37
N ALA A 126 17.54 5.90 4.20
CA ALA A 126 16.75 5.41 5.33
C ALA A 126 16.36 6.56 6.27
N SER A 127 15.07 6.66 6.59
CA SER A 127 14.46 7.65 7.48
C SER A 127 13.17 7.06 8.03
N ARG A 128 12.85 7.37 9.28
CA ARG A 128 11.55 7.01 9.88
C ARG A 128 10.42 7.91 9.38
N ASP A 129 10.73 9.07 8.81
CA ASP A 129 9.75 10.01 8.31
C ASP A 129 9.27 9.62 6.89
N ALA A 130 7.99 9.23 6.79
CA ALA A 130 7.34 8.87 5.53
C ALA A 130 7.43 9.97 4.46
N THR A 131 7.53 11.25 4.86
CA THR A 131 7.60 12.38 3.91
C THR A 131 8.93 12.49 3.16
N THR A 132 9.95 11.73 3.59
CA THR A 132 11.21 11.61 2.84
C THR A 132 11.09 10.77 1.57
N TYR A 133 10.08 9.91 1.49
CA TYR A 133 9.87 8.93 0.43
C TYR A 133 8.95 9.47 -0.67
N THR A 134 9.41 10.50 -1.37
CA THR A 134 8.69 11.14 -2.49
C THR A 134 9.07 10.58 -3.86
N ASN A 135 10.07 9.69 -3.93
CA ASN A 135 10.67 9.20 -5.17
C ASN A 135 10.60 7.68 -5.31
N PRO A 136 9.40 7.08 -5.39
CA PRO A 136 9.28 5.65 -5.65
C PRO A 136 9.79 5.35 -7.07
N ILE A 137 10.78 4.47 -7.18
CA ILE A 137 11.41 4.11 -8.48
C ILE A 137 11.64 2.59 -8.65
N ARG A 138 11.31 1.79 -7.64
CA ARG A 138 11.61 0.35 -7.64
C ARG A 138 10.33 -0.46 -7.64
N VAL A 139 10.30 -1.49 -8.47
CA VAL A 139 9.20 -2.45 -8.52
C VAL A 139 9.45 -3.50 -7.44
N ILE A 140 8.64 -3.44 -6.38
CA ILE A 140 8.79 -4.30 -5.20
C ILE A 140 7.48 -4.97 -4.81
N GLY A 141 7.58 -6.16 -4.23
CA GLY A 141 6.48 -6.90 -3.64
C GLY A 141 7.02 -7.93 -2.65
N ARG A 142 6.15 -8.43 -1.77
CA ARG A 142 6.52 -9.38 -0.72
C ARG A 142 5.84 -10.72 -0.98
N ILE A 143 6.59 -11.82 -0.99
CA ILE A 143 6.01 -13.17 -0.89
C ILE A 143 6.11 -13.54 0.60
N PRO A 144 5.03 -13.33 1.40
CA PRO A 144 5.09 -13.60 2.83
C PRO A 144 4.97 -15.10 3.08
N ASP A 145 5.72 -15.61 4.06
CA ASP A 145 5.32 -16.83 4.74
C ASP A 145 4.37 -16.50 5.91
N LEU A 146 4.09 -17.44 6.81
CA LEU A 146 3.23 -17.18 7.97
C LEU A 146 4.08 -16.78 9.19
N PRO A 147 3.85 -15.62 9.83
CA PRO A 147 4.61 -15.22 11.02
C PRO A 147 4.58 -16.27 12.12
N GLY A 148 5.74 -16.56 12.72
CA GLY A 148 5.85 -17.44 13.89
C GLY A 148 5.67 -18.95 13.63
N ILE A 149 5.31 -19.37 12.41
CA ILE A 149 5.15 -20.79 12.07
C ILE A 149 5.94 -21.13 10.80
N ALA A 150 6.67 -22.24 10.82
CA ALA A 150 7.38 -22.77 9.65
C ALA A 150 6.47 -23.65 8.77
N ASP A 151 5.45 -23.04 8.15
CA ASP A 151 4.51 -23.75 7.28
C ASP A 151 5.06 -23.84 5.84
N LEU A 152 5.83 -24.91 5.59
CA LEU A 152 6.40 -25.17 4.26
C LEU A 152 5.32 -25.40 3.19
N ALA A 153 4.19 -26.01 3.55
CA ALA A 153 3.12 -26.31 2.59
C ALA A 153 2.44 -25.03 2.10
N TYR A 154 2.25 -24.05 3.00
CA TYR A 154 1.79 -22.72 2.63
C TYR A 154 2.72 -22.06 1.60
N VAL A 155 4.03 -22.00 1.88
CA VAL A 155 5.01 -21.39 0.95
C VAL A 155 5.07 -22.13 -0.39
N GLN A 156 5.05 -23.47 -0.35
CA GLN A 156 5.03 -24.29 -1.56
C GLN A 156 3.77 -24.03 -2.39
N GLY A 157 2.61 -23.83 -1.76
CA GLY A 157 1.38 -23.41 -2.42
C GLY A 157 1.56 -22.08 -3.16
N LEU A 158 2.02 -21.04 -2.46
CA LEU A 158 2.22 -19.71 -3.07
C LEU A 158 3.17 -19.75 -4.27
N VAL A 159 4.30 -20.44 -4.12
CA VAL A 159 5.30 -20.55 -5.18
C VAL A 159 4.77 -21.36 -6.36
N ASN A 160 4.05 -22.44 -6.11
CA ASN A 160 3.41 -23.22 -7.17
C ASN A 160 2.38 -22.37 -7.94
N ASP A 161 1.59 -21.56 -7.25
CA ASP A 161 0.63 -20.66 -7.89
C ASP A 161 1.34 -19.66 -8.80
N ILE A 162 2.48 -19.10 -8.37
CA ILE A 162 3.31 -18.19 -9.19
C ILE A 162 3.88 -18.91 -10.43
N ILE A 163 4.42 -20.11 -10.28
CA ILE A 163 5.02 -20.91 -11.36
C ILE A 163 3.96 -21.30 -12.42
N GLN A 164 2.79 -21.70 -11.95
CA GLN A 164 1.70 -22.18 -12.79
C GLN A 164 0.87 -21.02 -13.38
N PHE A 165 1.01 -19.81 -12.84
CA PHE A 165 0.22 -18.66 -13.28
C PHE A 165 0.39 -18.38 -14.78
N ARG A 166 -0.72 -18.07 -15.44
CA ARG A 166 -0.79 -17.60 -16.82
C ARG A 166 -1.67 -16.37 -16.87
N SER A 167 -1.22 -15.36 -17.60
CA SER A 167 -1.99 -14.13 -17.77
C SER A 167 -3.35 -14.45 -18.43
N ALA A 168 -4.40 -13.79 -17.97
CA ALA A 168 -5.73 -13.89 -18.54
C ALA A 168 -6.03 -12.70 -19.48
N ALA A 169 -7.19 -12.74 -20.13
CA ALA A 169 -7.66 -11.58 -20.88
C ALA A 169 -8.11 -10.47 -19.91
N GLN A 170 -8.07 -9.22 -20.37
CA GLN A 170 -8.55 -8.09 -19.57
C GLN A 170 -10.02 -8.30 -19.13
N SER A 171 -10.87 -8.83 -20.02
CA SER A 171 -12.27 -9.12 -19.74
C SER A 171 -12.47 -10.10 -18.58
N ASP A 172 -11.54 -11.01 -18.34
CA ASP A 172 -11.65 -11.99 -17.23
C ASP A 172 -11.52 -11.31 -15.86
N TYR A 173 -10.78 -10.19 -15.79
CA TYR A 173 -10.61 -9.36 -14.60
C TYR A 173 -11.62 -8.19 -14.56
N GLN A 174 -12.43 -8.01 -15.60
CA GLN A 174 -13.50 -7.00 -15.62
C GLN A 174 -14.67 -7.42 -14.71
N SER A 175 -14.95 -8.73 -14.64
CA SER A 175 -15.87 -9.28 -13.63
C SER A 175 -15.23 -9.18 -12.26
N TYR A 176 -15.98 -8.72 -11.27
CA TYR A 176 -15.47 -8.47 -9.94
C TYR A 176 -16.42 -8.93 -8.84
N PHE A 177 -15.84 -9.22 -7.68
CA PHE A 177 -16.53 -9.40 -6.41
C PHE A 177 -16.19 -8.21 -5.52
N ALA A 178 -17.20 -7.45 -5.07
CA ALA A 178 -16.97 -6.28 -4.22
C ALA A 178 -17.89 -6.23 -3.01
N ILE A 179 -17.30 -5.94 -1.84
CA ILE A 179 -18.06 -5.64 -0.62
C ILE A 179 -17.66 -4.25 -0.11
N SER A 180 -18.67 -3.47 0.26
CA SER A 180 -18.50 -2.19 0.94
C SER A 180 -19.21 -2.22 2.29
N ALA A 181 -18.63 -1.63 3.33
CA ALA A 181 -19.43 -1.21 4.48
C ALA A 181 -20.50 -0.25 3.95
N ALA A 182 -21.77 -0.42 4.30
CA ALA A 182 -22.85 0.37 3.72
C ALA A 182 -22.65 1.89 3.93
N LYS A 183 -21.91 2.30 4.97
CA LYS A 183 -21.44 3.68 5.17
C LYS A 183 -20.60 4.24 4.00
N TRP A 184 -19.75 3.43 3.36
CA TRP A 184 -18.89 3.82 2.23
C TRP A 184 -19.44 3.47 0.85
N ILE A 185 -20.68 3.00 0.75
CA ILE A 185 -21.23 2.47 -0.50
C ILE A 185 -21.11 3.46 -1.67
N ASN A 186 -21.29 4.76 -1.41
CA ASN A 186 -21.16 5.80 -2.44
C ASN A 186 -19.73 5.92 -2.99
N SER A 187 -18.70 5.86 -2.13
CA SER A 187 -17.31 5.83 -2.60
C SER A 187 -17.03 4.53 -3.37
N SER A 188 -17.45 3.39 -2.81
CA SER A 188 -17.19 2.08 -3.41
C SER A 188 -17.85 1.91 -4.78
N LEU A 189 -19.07 2.40 -4.98
CA LEU A 189 -19.75 2.40 -6.29
C LEU A 189 -18.95 3.21 -7.32
N ARG A 190 -18.44 4.40 -6.94
CA ARG A 190 -17.59 5.20 -7.83
C ARG A 190 -16.26 4.51 -8.13
N THR A 191 -15.67 3.83 -7.14
CA THR A 191 -14.41 3.11 -7.30
C THR A 191 -14.59 1.94 -8.25
N ALA A 192 -15.65 1.15 -8.08
CA ALA A 192 -16.02 0.09 -8.99
C ALA A 192 -16.28 0.63 -10.40
N GLN A 193 -17.09 1.67 -10.54
CA GLN A 193 -17.39 2.30 -11.84
C GLN A 193 -16.11 2.75 -12.56
N ASN A 194 -15.16 3.34 -11.83
CA ASN A 194 -13.91 3.82 -12.41
C ASN A 194 -12.95 2.69 -12.81
N ILE A 195 -12.97 1.55 -12.12
CA ILE A 195 -12.07 0.41 -12.39
C ILE A 195 -12.69 -0.52 -13.44
N PHE A 196 -13.93 -0.92 -13.21
CA PHE A 196 -14.64 -1.99 -13.92
C PHE A 196 -15.69 -1.47 -14.90
N ASN A 197 -15.81 -0.15 -15.08
CA ASN A 197 -16.87 0.45 -15.91
C ASN A 197 -18.28 -0.03 -15.55
N ASP A 198 -18.45 -0.53 -14.32
CA ASP A 198 -19.66 -1.10 -13.75
C ASP A 198 -19.59 -0.91 -12.23
N SER A 199 -20.76 -0.80 -11.59
CA SER A 199 -20.88 -0.72 -10.14
C SER A 199 -21.97 -1.64 -9.56
N ASP A 200 -22.67 -2.40 -10.42
CA ASP A 200 -23.85 -3.18 -10.03
C ASP A 200 -23.52 -4.35 -9.10
N SER A 201 -22.28 -4.86 -9.16
CA SER A 201 -21.82 -5.98 -8.32
C SER A 201 -21.22 -5.55 -6.97
N VAL A 202 -21.38 -4.29 -6.55
CA VAL A 202 -20.92 -3.82 -5.22
C VAL A 202 -21.98 -4.14 -4.16
N LEU A 203 -21.61 -5.00 -3.20
CA LEU A 203 -22.50 -5.49 -2.16
C LEU A 203 -22.35 -4.65 -0.87
N PRO A 204 -23.39 -3.95 -0.39
CA PRO A 204 -23.35 -3.25 0.89
C PRO A 204 -23.48 -4.22 2.08
N SER A 205 -22.65 -4.01 3.10
CA SER A 205 -22.68 -4.74 4.36
C SER A 205 -22.93 -3.80 5.55
N PRO A 206 -24.05 -3.98 6.28
CA PRO A 206 -25.22 -4.84 6.00
C PRO A 206 -26.05 -4.38 4.77
N PRO A 207 -26.95 -5.23 4.21
CA PRO A 207 -27.39 -6.53 4.72
C PRO A 207 -26.46 -7.69 4.37
N GLN A 208 -25.50 -7.52 3.45
CA GLN A 208 -24.58 -8.60 3.11
C GLN A 208 -23.71 -8.96 4.32
N THR A 209 -23.60 -10.25 4.61
CA THR A 209 -22.71 -10.79 5.63
C THR A 209 -21.81 -11.87 5.01
N SER A 210 -21.00 -12.53 5.83
CA SER A 210 -20.09 -13.62 5.43
C SER A 210 -20.76 -14.92 4.93
N ASN A 211 -21.92 -14.84 4.27
CA ASN A 211 -22.67 -15.99 3.74
C ASN A 211 -22.59 -16.09 2.21
N PHE A 212 -21.38 -16.02 1.65
CA PHE A 212 -21.16 -16.15 0.21
C PHE A 212 -21.22 -17.60 -0.26
N GLN A 213 -21.81 -17.80 -1.43
CA GLN A 213 -21.71 -19.05 -2.16
C GLN A 213 -20.37 -19.09 -2.93
N PRO A 214 -19.81 -20.28 -3.21
CA PRO A 214 -18.54 -20.40 -3.93
C PRO A 214 -18.53 -19.68 -5.29
N GLN A 215 -19.68 -19.60 -5.96
CA GLN A 215 -19.86 -18.90 -7.23
C GLN A 215 -19.66 -17.37 -7.13
N ASP A 216 -19.98 -16.77 -5.98
CA ASP A 216 -19.86 -15.33 -5.76
C ASP A 216 -18.39 -14.88 -5.75
N LEU A 217 -17.49 -15.80 -5.39
CA LEU A 217 -16.05 -15.60 -5.24
C LEU A 217 -15.22 -16.07 -6.45
N GLN A 218 -15.88 -16.41 -7.56
CA GLN A 218 -15.21 -16.78 -8.82
C GLN A 218 -14.67 -15.62 -9.68
N PRO A 219 -15.13 -14.36 -9.55
CA PRO A 219 -14.48 -13.24 -10.24
C PRO A 219 -12.97 -13.15 -9.92
N LEU A 220 -12.16 -12.72 -10.88
CA LEU A 220 -10.71 -12.61 -10.68
C LEU A 220 -10.28 -11.30 -10.01
N SER A 221 -11.18 -10.31 -9.91
CA SER A 221 -10.94 -9.04 -9.24
C SER A 221 -11.78 -8.95 -7.98
N HIS A 222 -11.13 -8.86 -6.82
CA HIS A 222 -11.81 -8.74 -5.53
C HIS A 222 -11.51 -7.39 -4.89
N TYR A 223 -12.56 -6.64 -4.52
CA TYR A 223 -12.44 -5.30 -3.96
C TYR A 223 -13.20 -5.20 -2.62
N PHE A 224 -12.52 -4.70 -1.59
CA PHE A 224 -13.10 -4.49 -0.27
C PHE A 224 -12.91 -3.05 0.17
N ASN A 225 -13.98 -2.42 0.65
CA ASN A 225 -13.94 -1.15 1.37
C ASN A 225 -14.76 -1.32 2.63
N CYS A 226 -14.13 -1.86 3.66
CA CYS A 226 -14.76 -2.40 4.87
C CYS A 226 -13.85 -2.15 6.07
N HIS A 227 -14.40 -2.34 7.26
CA HIS A 227 -13.60 -2.36 8.48
C HIS A 227 -12.67 -3.55 8.55
N GLY A 228 -11.48 -3.28 9.04
CA GLY A 228 -10.60 -4.28 9.60
C GLY A 228 -10.10 -3.82 10.97
N ARG A 229 -9.49 -4.73 11.72
CA ARG A 229 -9.05 -4.45 13.09
C ARG A 229 -7.66 -4.99 13.30
N LEU A 230 -6.90 -4.28 14.14
CA LEU A 230 -5.63 -4.78 14.62
C LEU A 230 -5.84 -6.13 15.31
N ASN A 231 -5.00 -7.11 14.94
CA ASN A 231 -5.00 -8.44 15.55
C ASN A 231 -6.32 -9.21 15.38
N ALA A 232 -7.13 -8.87 14.37
CA ALA A 232 -8.31 -9.65 14.00
C ALA A 232 -8.22 -10.07 12.53
N PRO A 233 -8.64 -11.30 12.20
CA PRO A 233 -8.50 -11.80 10.84
C PRO A 233 -9.62 -11.33 9.90
N ASP A 234 -10.78 -10.94 10.44
CA ASP A 234 -12.01 -10.68 9.68
C ASP A 234 -12.15 -9.24 9.20
N PHE A 235 -12.94 -9.06 8.14
CA PHE A 235 -13.48 -7.75 7.73
C PHE A 235 -14.92 -7.58 8.18
N LEU A 236 -15.30 -6.34 8.51
CA LEU A 236 -16.59 -5.98 9.08
C LEU A 236 -17.28 -4.91 8.21
N GLY A 237 -18.60 -5.03 8.04
CA GLY A 237 -19.43 -3.98 7.47
C GLY A 237 -19.75 -2.88 8.48
N GLU A 238 -20.50 -1.85 8.06
CA GLU A 238 -21.07 -0.84 8.96
C GLU A 238 -22.31 -0.18 8.34
N LEU A 239 -23.39 -0.13 9.12
CA LEU A 239 -24.51 0.80 8.91
C LEU A 239 -25.14 1.17 10.26
N ASN A 240 -25.29 2.47 10.54
CA ASN A 240 -25.94 2.96 11.76
C ASN A 240 -25.40 2.31 13.06
N GLY A 241 -24.08 2.06 13.13
CA GLY A 241 -23.40 1.44 14.27
C GLY A 241 -23.46 -0.10 14.33
N ASN A 242 -24.16 -0.77 13.41
CA ASN A 242 -24.13 -2.22 13.29
C ASN A 242 -22.94 -2.67 12.43
N THR A 243 -22.03 -3.47 13.01
CA THR A 243 -20.77 -3.89 12.37
C THR A 243 -20.66 -5.41 12.20
N PRO A 244 -21.44 -6.04 11.29
CA PRO A 244 -21.41 -7.49 11.10
C PRO A 244 -20.10 -7.93 10.43
N VAL A 245 -19.71 -9.20 10.64
CA VAL A 245 -18.65 -9.81 9.82
C VAL A 245 -19.12 -9.90 8.38
N CYS A 246 -18.42 -9.20 7.48
CA CYS A 246 -18.72 -9.21 6.06
C CYS A 246 -17.85 -10.21 5.31
N LEU A 247 -16.62 -10.48 5.77
CA LEU A 247 -15.74 -11.50 5.22
C LEU A 247 -14.87 -12.11 6.33
N SER A 248 -14.86 -13.44 6.42
CA SER A 248 -13.96 -14.20 7.27
C SER A 248 -12.98 -15.03 6.41
N PRO A 249 -11.82 -15.42 6.94
CA PRO A 249 -10.93 -16.36 6.24
C PRO A 249 -11.64 -17.63 5.78
N ALA A 250 -12.55 -18.17 6.59
CA ALA A 250 -13.28 -19.41 6.29
C ALA A 250 -14.08 -19.34 4.98
N ASN A 251 -14.56 -18.14 4.59
CA ASN A 251 -15.29 -17.95 3.34
C ASN A 251 -14.45 -18.24 2.09
N LEU A 252 -13.13 -18.09 2.17
CA LEU A 252 -12.24 -18.18 1.02
C LEU A 252 -11.82 -19.62 0.72
N ASN A 253 -11.94 -20.53 1.69
CA ASN A 253 -11.36 -21.87 1.62
C ASN A 253 -11.96 -22.70 0.49
N GLY A 254 -11.18 -22.91 -0.58
CA GLY A 254 -11.61 -23.65 -1.78
C GLY A 254 -12.62 -22.92 -2.67
N ASN A 255 -12.93 -21.66 -2.37
CA ASN A 255 -14.03 -20.93 -3.02
C ASN A 255 -13.57 -19.85 -3.98
N ILE A 256 -12.34 -19.36 -3.89
CA ILE A 256 -11.86 -18.30 -4.80
C ILE A 256 -11.22 -18.89 -6.05
N ARG A 257 -11.31 -18.17 -7.17
CA ARG A 257 -10.67 -18.58 -8.42
C ARG A 257 -9.15 -18.37 -8.34
N LYS A 258 -8.38 -19.34 -8.85
CA LYS A 258 -6.91 -19.21 -8.94
C LYS A 258 -6.54 -18.03 -9.82
N GLY A 259 -5.58 -17.23 -9.38
CA GLY A 259 -5.16 -16.02 -10.08
C GLY A 259 -5.87 -14.74 -9.64
N THR A 260 -6.73 -14.80 -8.61
CA THR A 260 -7.45 -13.64 -8.10
C THR A 260 -6.48 -12.53 -7.66
N VAL A 261 -6.81 -11.28 -8.01
CA VAL A 261 -6.12 -10.07 -7.56
C VAL A 261 -7.06 -9.32 -6.61
N VAL A 262 -6.56 -9.02 -5.43
CA VAL A 262 -7.35 -8.43 -4.34
C VAL A 262 -6.86 -7.04 -3.99
N VAL A 263 -7.78 -6.12 -3.75
CA VAL A 263 -7.51 -4.84 -3.09
C VAL A 263 -8.44 -4.68 -1.90
N ALA A 264 -7.87 -4.38 -0.74
CA ALA A 264 -8.59 -4.13 0.50
C ALA A 264 -8.29 -2.73 1.06
N GLU A 265 -9.26 -1.84 0.93
CA GLU A 265 -9.39 -0.57 1.64
C GLU A 265 -9.98 -0.84 3.03
N CYS A 266 -9.23 -1.59 3.83
CA CYS A 266 -9.58 -1.94 5.20
C CYS A 266 -8.44 -1.54 6.13
N CYS A 267 -8.74 -1.02 7.31
CA CYS A 267 -7.75 -0.89 8.38
C CYS A 267 -7.08 -2.25 8.62
N TYR A 268 -5.75 -2.28 8.61
CA TYR A 268 -4.97 -3.52 8.77
C TYR A 268 -5.30 -4.61 7.73
N GLY A 269 -5.84 -4.24 6.56
CA GLY A 269 -6.27 -5.19 5.53
C GLY A 269 -5.17 -6.12 5.01
N ALA A 270 -3.90 -5.71 5.08
CA ALA A 270 -2.72 -6.49 4.70
C ALA A 270 -1.84 -6.90 5.90
N GLN A 271 -2.40 -6.92 7.12
CA GLN A 271 -1.66 -7.40 8.28
C GLN A 271 -1.30 -8.89 8.14
N LEU A 272 -0.06 -9.22 8.50
CA LEU A 272 0.43 -10.59 8.58
C LEU A 272 0.29 -11.04 10.04
N LEU A 273 -0.71 -11.87 10.31
CA LEU A 273 -0.97 -12.37 11.66
C LEU A 273 -0.20 -13.65 11.92
N ASN A 274 0.38 -13.76 13.12
CA ASN A 274 0.86 -15.05 13.62
C ASN A 274 -0.36 -15.97 13.84
N PRO A 275 -0.50 -17.07 13.07
CA PRO A 275 -1.69 -17.91 13.15
C PRO A 275 -1.90 -18.58 14.50
N LEU A 276 -0.85 -18.73 15.33
CA LEU A 276 -0.96 -19.28 16.68
C LEU A 276 -1.70 -18.34 17.65
N ASN A 277 -1.63 -17.03 17.40
CA ASN A 277 -2.19 -16.02 18.31
C ASN A 277 -3.56 -15.53 17.85
N PHE A 278 -3.74 -15.33 16.54
CA PHE A 278 -4.89 -14.62 15.99
C PHE A 278 -5.61 -15.36 14.85
N GLY A 279 -5.13 -16.56 14.49
CA GLY A 279 -5.53 -17.22 13.25
C GLY A 279 -4.90 -16.57 12.01
N ILE A 280 -5.21 -17.12 10.84
CA ILE A 280 -4.71 -16.61 9.56
C ILE A 280 -5.51 -15.37 9.15
N SER A 281 -4.83 -14.28 8.77
CA SER A 281 -5.50 -13.07 8.29
C SER A 281 -6.23 -13.32 6.96
N VAL A 282 -7.23 -12.51 6.63
CA VAL A 282 -7.86 -12.53 5.29
C VAL A 282 -6.81 -12.43 4.18
N ALA A 283 -5.80 -11.56 4.31
CA ALA A 283 -4.74 -11.42 3.31
C ALA A 283 -3.95 -12.72 3.09
N SER A 284 -3.43 -13.33 4.15
CA SER A 284 -2.69 -14.59 4.05
C SER A 284 -3.61 -15.74 3.60
N ASN A 285 -4.90 -15.71 3.96
CA ASN A 285 -5.83 -16.76 3.55
C ASN A 285 -6.28 -16.62 2.09
N TYR A 286 -6.30 -15.41 1.52
CA TYR A 286 -6.42 -15.21 0.08
C TYR A 286 -5.25 -15.86 -0.67
N LEU A 287 -4.02 -15.58 -0.22
CA LEU A 287 -2.81 -16.18 -0.81
C LEU A 287 -2.83 -17.71 -0.69
N LYS A 288 -3.19 -18.24 0.49
CA LYS A 288 -3.38 -19.69 0.72
C LYS A 288 -4.35 -20.33 -0.28
N ASN A 289 -5.37 -19.58 -0.70
CA ASN A 289 -6.41 -20.03 -1.62
C ASN A 289 -6.16 -19.57 -3.07
N HIS A 290 -4.90 -19.38 -3.46
CA HIS A 290 -4.48 -19.16 -4.85
C HIS A 290 -4.75 -17.76 -5.42
N ALA A 291 -4.97 -16.74 -4.57
CA ALA A 291 -4.83 -15.37 -5.01
C ALA A 291 -3.37 -15.10 -5.39
N ILE A 292 -3.16 -14.38 -6.49
CA ILE A 292 -1.82 -14.12 -7.02
C ILE A 292 -1.25 -12.78 -6.55
N ALA A 293 -2.11 -11.88 -6.09
CA ALA A 293 -1.74 -10.61 -5.48
C ALA A 293 -2.81 -10.12 -4.52
N PHE A 294 -2.36 -9.50 -3.44
CA PHE A 294 -3.19 -8.82 -2.46
C PHE A 294 -2.56 -7.47 -2.13
N MET A 295 -3.31 -6.38 -2.29
CA MET A 295 -2.91 -5.05 -1.86
C MET A 295 -3.80 -4.57 -0.71
N GLY A 296 -3.21 -4.06 0.36
CA GLY A 296 -3.97 -3.49 1.47
C GLY A 296 -3.10 -2.75 2.46
N SER A 297 -3.73 -2.19 3.49
CA SER A 297 -3.05 -1.40 4.52
C SER A 297 -2.48 -2.26 5.64
N THR A 298 -1.29 -1.90 6.15
CA THR A 298 -0.68 -2.50 7.35
C THR A 298 -1.16 -1.88 8.66
N THR A 299 -1.84 -0.72 8.61
CA THR A 299 -2.27 0.07 9.77
C THR A 299 -3.71 0.56 9.60
N MET A 300 -4.18 1.41 10.51
CA MET A 300 -5.40 2.19 10.30
C MET A 300 -5.29 2.99 9.00
N SER A 301 -6.24 2.82 8.08
CA SER A 301 -6.29 3.54 6.80
C SER A 301 -7.47 4.47 6.74
N PHE A 302 -7.42 5.47 5.85
CA PHE A 302 -8.42 6.53 5.77
C PHE A 302 -8.92 6.69 4.33
N GLY A 303 -10.22 6.93 4.20
CA GLY A 303 -10.91 7.20 2.94
C GLY A 303 -12.02 8.22 3.11
N MET A 304 -12.70 8.56 2.03
CA MET A 304 -13.83 9.47 2.04
C MET A 304 -15.17 8.71 2.03
N ILE A 305 -16.20 9.27 2.67
CA ILE A 305 -17.53 8.64 2.73
C ILE A 305 -18.24 8.67 1.38
N ASN A 306 -18.30 9.85 0.75
CA ASN A 306 -19.14 10.13 -0.41
C ASN A 306 -18.34 10.53 -1.67
N ASP A 307 -17.02 10.53 -1.58
CA ASP A 307 -16.12 10.90 -2.67
C ASP A 307 -14.87 10.01 -2.63
N GLN A 308 -13.89 10.24 -3.50
CA GLN A 308 -12.71 9.39 -3.63
C GLN A 308 -11.43 10.14 -3.27
N ASP A 309 -10.69 9.63 -2.30
CA ASP A 309 -9.34 10.09 -2.01
C ASP A 309 -8.50 9.02 -1.32
N GLN A 310 -7.20 9.26 -1.13
CA GLN A 310 -6.35 8.40 -0.31
C GLN A 310 -6.39 6.92 -0.78
N ALA A 311 -6.92 6.02 0.06
CA ALA A 311 -7.07 4.61 -0.25
C ALA A 311 -7.88 4.38 -1.54
N ASP A 312 -8.99 5.11 -1.74
CA ASP A 312 -9.89 4.99 -2.89
C ASP A 312 -9.11 5.14 -4.21
N LEU A 313 -8.26 6.18 -4.30
CA LEU A 313 -7.50 6.45 -5.52
C LEU A 313 -6.35 5.47 -5.73
N LEU A 314 -5.65 5.10 -4.66
CA LEU A 314 -4.53 4.18 -4.77
C LEU A 314 -5.01 2.81 -5.28
N SER A 315 -6.14 2.33 -4.78
CA SER A 315 -6.84 1.13 -5.25
C SER A 315 -7.22 1.21 -6.72
N GLN A 316 -7.84 2.32 -7.14
CA GLN A 316 -8.21 2.53 -8.53
C GLN A 316 -7.00 2.50 -9.45
N TYR A 317 -5.94 3.23 -9.11
CA TYR A 317 -4.75 3.25 -9.93
C TYR A 317 -4.07 1.89 -9.99
N PHE A 318 -4.03 1.14 -8.87
CA PHE A 318 -3.46 -0.21 -8.86
C PHE A 318 -4.23 -1.13 -9.82
N PHE A 319 -5.54 -1.26 -9.66
CA PHE A 319 -6.34 -2.13 -10.52
C PHE A 319 -6.30 -1.70 -11.99
N LYS A 320 -6.43 -0.40 -12.29
CA LYS A 320 -6.31 0.10 -13.67
C LYS A 320 -4.98 -0.29 -14.30
N ASN A 321 -3.88 -0.18 -13.54
CA ASN A 321 -2.58 -0.60 -14.06
C ASN A 321 -2.50 -2.12 -14.26
N VAL A 322 -3.04 -2.94 -13.35
CA VAL A 322 -3.15 -4.40 -13.54
C VAL A 322 -3.93 -4.73 -14.81
N MET A 323 -5.11 -4.12 -14.97
CA MET A 323 -5.98 -4.29 -16.15
C MET A 323 -5.32 -3.88 -17.46
N ASN A 324 -4.42 -2.89 -17.41
CA ASN A 324 -3.62 -2.44 -18.54
C ASN A 324 -2.35 -3.30 -18.77
N GLY A 325 -2.28 -4.49 -18.18
CA GLY A 325 -1.18 -5.44 -18.38
C GLY A 325 0.10 -5.08 -17.62
N ALA A 326 -0.01 -4.41 -16.47
CA ALA A 326 1.12 -4.29 -15.56
C ALA A 326 1.37 -5.56 -14.76
N SER A 327 2.65 -5.82 -14.48
CA SER A 327 2.97 -6.71 -13.39
C SER A 327 2.45 -6.09 -12.08
N THR A 328 2.11 -6.91 -11.11
CA THR A 328 1.53 -6.48 -9.82
C THR A 328 2.41 -5.43 -9.13
N GLY A 329 3.72 -5.61 -9.13
CA GLY A 329 4.66 -4.62 -8.57
C GLY A 329 4.70 -3.33 -9.39
N ARG A 330 4.70 -3.43 -10.73
CA ARG A 330 4.67 -2.26 -11.62
C ARG A 330 3.38 -1.49 -11.44
N ALA A 331 2.27 -2.20 -11.25
CA ALA A 331 0.97 -1.60 -11.00
C ALA A 331 0.97 -0.76 -9.73
N LEU A 332 1.53 -1.28 -8.63
CA LEU A 332 1.64 -0.53 -7.38
C LEU A 332 2.62 0.64 -7.50
N LEU A 333 3.78 0.46 -8.14
CA LEU A 333 4.73 1.55 -8.38
C LEU A 333 4.07 2.70 -9.16
N ALA A 334 3.43 2.38 -10.28
CA ALA A 334 2.73 3.36 -11.11
C ALA A 334 1.59 4.04 -10.32
N ALA A 335 0.82 3.28 -9.54
CA ALA A 335 -0.24 3.81 -8.69
C ALA A 335 0.29 4.85 -7.68
N LYS A 336 1.41 4.56 -7.01
CA LYS A 336 2.03 5.50 -6.07
C LYS A 336 2.59 6.75 -6.76
N ILE A 337 3.19 6.60 -7.94
CA ILE A 337 3.64 7.75 -8.76
C ILE A 337 2.44 8.63 -9.17
N PHE A 338 1.36 8.05 -9.69
CA PHE A 338 0.17 8.81 -10.08
C PHE A 338 -0.50 9.47 -8.88
N PHE A 339 -0.58 8.78 -7.75
CA PHE A 339 -1.11 9.34 -6.51
C PHE A 339 -0.33 10.60 -6.06
N LEU A 340 1.01 10.57 -6.16
CA LEU A 340 1.87 11.73 -5.86
C LEU A 340 1.76 12.86 -6.88
N LYS A 341 1.47 12.56 -8.16
CA LYS A 341 1.30 13.57 -9.22
C LYS A 341 -0.04 14.31 -9.11
N GLU A 342 -1.11 13.57 -8.86
CA GLU A 342 -2.49 14.08 -8.94
C GLU A 342 -2.97 14.78 -7.66
N ARG A 343 -2.21 14.68 -6.56
CA ARG A 343 -2.64 15.21 -5.26
C ARG A 343 -1.66 16.23 -4.71
N THR A 344 -2.21 17.27 -4.07
CA THR A 344 -1.41 18.07 -3.14
C THR A 344 -0.99 17.17 -1.97
N PRO A 345 0.33 16.93 -1.79
CA PRO A 345 0.81 16.09 -0.72
C PRO A 345 0.40 16.68 0.63
N ASN A 346 -0.14 15.84 1.50
CA ASN A 346 -0.53 16.19 2.85
C ASN A 346 -0.20 15.01 3.79
N PRO A 347 -0.31 15.18 5.11
CA PRO A 347 0.06 14.13 6.07
C PRO A 347 -0.67 12.81 5.87
N VAL A 348 -1.97 12.85 5.51
CA VAL A 348 -2.78 11.65 5.24
C VAL A 348 -2.27 10.95 3.98
N SER A 349 -1.92 11.72 2.94
CA SER A 349 -1.34 11.17 1.70
C SER A 349 -0.06 10.36 1.92
N PHE A 350 0.85 10.84 2.78
CA PHE A 350 2.08 10.11 3.09
C PHE A 350 1.84 8.87 3.95
N LYS A 351 0.88 8.93 4.90
CA LYS A 351 0.44 7.74 5.63
C LYS A 351 -0.15 6.69 4.66
N THR A 352 -1.01 7.10 3.73
CA THR A 352 -1.58 6.21 2.71
C THR A 352 -0.50 5.52 1.86
N LEU A 353 0.48 6.28 1.36
CA LEU A 353 1.60 5.72 0.59
C LEU A 353 2.43 4.71 1.38
N ALA A 354 2.66 5.00 2.67
CA ALA A 354 3.42 4.15 3.58
C ALA A 354 2.70 2.84 3.88
N GLN A 355 1.42 2.87 4.22
CA GLN A 355 0.73 1.71 4.77
C GLN A 355 0.26 0.69 3.73
N PHE A 356 0.07 1.08 2.46
CA PHE A 356 -0.37 0.15 1.42
C PHE A 356 0.81 -0.62 0.82
N THR A 357 0.79 -1.95 0.99
CA THR A 357 1.81 -2.87 0.48
C THR A 357 1.22 -3.90 -0.48
N LEU A 358 2.10 -4.53 -1.29
CA LEU A 358 1.77 -5.65 -2.17
C LEU A 358 2.28 -6.95 -1.56
N LEU A 359 1.36 -7.87 -1.29
CA LEU A 359 1.63 -9.26 -0.98
C LEU A 359 1.41 -10.10 -2.26
N GLY A 360 2.47 -10.75 -2.73
CA GLY A 360 2.55 -11.49 -3.99
C GLY A 360 3.88 -11.25 -4.70
N ASP A 361 4.15 -12.01 -5.76
CA ASP A 361 5.34 -11.81 -6.60
C ASP A 361 5.13 -10.58 -7.51
N PRO A 362 5.96 -9.52 -7.39
CA PRO A 362 5.83 -8.28 -8.17
C PRO A 362 6.07 -8.44 -9.67
N SER A 363 6.63 -9.57 -10.11
CA SER A 363 6.88 -9.90 -11.52
C SER A 363 5.70 -10.60 -12.20
N VAL A 364 4.68 -11.03 -11.44
CA VAL A 364 3.50 -11.64 -12.03
C VAL A 364 2.66 -10.58 -12.73
N GLN A 365 2.22 -10.91 -13.94
CA GLN A 365 1.42 -10.05 -14.80
C GLN A 365 0.02 -10.66 -14.99
N PRO A 366 -1.00 -10.22 -14.23
CA PRO A 366 -2.32 -10.86 -14.24
C PRO A 366 -3.02 -10.81 -15.59
N VAL A 367 -2.98 -9.65 -16.26
CA VAL A 367 -3.59 -9.44 -17.58
C VAL A 367 -2.51 -9.42 -18.66
N ALA A 368 -2.75 -10.13 -19.76
CA ALA A 368 -1.83 -10.13 -20.91
C ALA A 368 -1.68 -8.70 -21.44
N ALA A 369 -0.45 -8.25 -21.65
CA ALA A 369 -0.22 -6.91 -22.18
C ALA A 369 -0.81 -6.82 -23.60
N PRO A 370 -1.55 -5.74 -23.93
CA PRO A 370 -2.07 -5.57 -25.27
C PRO A 370 -0.91 -5.55 -26.28
N VAL A 371 -1.05 -6.31 -27.37
CA VAL A 371 -0.10 -6.28 -28.48
C VAL A 371 -0.29 -4.95 -29.21
N THR A 372 0.50 -3.93 -28.88
CA THR A 372 0.49 -2.66 -29.62
C THR A 372 1.22 -2.84 -30.94
N THR A 373 0.48 -3.13 -32.01
CA THR A 373 0.97 -3.02 -33.39
C THR A 373 1.27 -1.54 -33.70
N GLY A 374 2.53 -1.23 -34.05
CA GLY A 374 2.93 0.10 -34.54
C GLY A 374 3.63 1.03 -33.53
N MET A 375 3.73 0.68 -32.25
CA MET A 375 4.55 1.39 -31.26
C MET A 375 5.45 0.42 -30.49
N LEU A 376 6.76 0.48 -30.75
CA LEU A 376 7.79 -0.25 -30.00
C LEU A 376 8.08 0.47 -28.68
N SER A 377 7.34 0.14 -27.61
CA SER A 377 7.71 0.52 -26.24
C SER A 377 8.28 -0.71 -25.52
N THR A 378 9.60 -0.79 -25.41
CA THR A 378 10.30 -1.90 -24.75
C THR A 378 10.10 -1.88 -23.23
N LEU A 379 10.29 -3.01 -22.55
CA LEU A 379 10.31 -3.06 -21.08
C LEU A 379 11.31 -2.06 -20.47
N SER A 380 12.47 -1.91 -21.11
CA SER A 380 13.51 -0.96 -20.70
C SER A 380 13.03 0.49 -20.79
N ASN A 381 12.33 0.86 -21.88
CA ASN A 381 11.78 2.21 -22.02
C ASN A 381 10.75 2.53 -20.92
N ARG A 382 9.78 1.63 -20.70
CA ARG A 382 8.75 1.80 -19.64
C ARG A 382 9.37 1.93 -18.24
N ARG A 383 10.44 1.18 -17.99
CA ARG A 383 11.19 1.26 -16.73
C ARG A 383 11.88 2.61 -16.56
N LEU A 384 12.55 3.11 -17.61
CA LEU A 384 13.21 4.41 -17.57
C LEU A 384 12.20 5.56 -17.38
N GLU A 385 11.01 5.48 -17.98
CA GLU A 385 9.93 6.44 -17.78
C GLU A 385 9.42 6.49 -16.33
N LEU A 386 9.28 5.31 -15.69
CA LEU A 386 8.88 5.22 -14.29
C LEU A 386 9.98 5.74 -13.35
N ILE A 387 11.24 5.38 -13.60
CA ILE A 387 12.39 5.89 -12.83
C ILE A 387 12.45 7.41 -12.98
N SER A 388 12.39 7.94 -14.21
CA SER A 388 12.42 9.37 -14.48
C SER A 388 11.25 10.09 -13.78
N SER A 389 10.04 9.53 -13.85
CA SER A 389 8.87 10.07 -13.14
C SER A 389 9.08 10.12 -11.63
N GLY A 390 9.56 9.03 -11.02
CA GLY A 390 9.80 8.98 -9.58
C GLY A 390 10.94 9.90 -9.14
N LEU A 391 12.02 10.00 -9.90
CA LEU A 391 13.11 10.94 -9.62
C LEU A 391 12.65 12.40 -9.71
N ASN A 392 11.83 12.74 -10.71
CA ASN A 392 11.23 14.07 -10.82
C ASN A 392 10.36 14.40 -9.59
N LEU A 393 9.54 13.45 -9.14
CA LEU A 393 8.76 13.61 -7.92
C LEU A 393 9.62 13.84 -6.68
N GLY A 394 10.80 13.23 -6.62
CA GLY A 394 11.80 13.48 -5.58
C GLY A 394 12.18 14.96 -5.41
N VAL A 395 12.09 15.74 -6.49
CA VAL A 395 12.41 17.17 -6.53
C VAL A 395 11.15 18.04 -6.43
N THR A 396 10.04 17.60 -7.03
CA THR A 396 8.84 18.44 -7.19
C THR A 396 7.80 18.29 -6.10
N VAL A 397 7.79 17.16 -5.38
CA VAL A 397 6.78 16.88 -4.34
C VAL A 397 7.22 17.54 -3.03
N PRO A 398 6.50 18.56 -2.55
CA PRO A 398 6.85 19.22 -1.30
C PRO A 398 6.52 18.34 -0.09
N ARG A 399 7.23 18.56 1.02
CA ARG A 399 7.17 17.72 2.22
C ARG A 399 6.39 18.42 3.34
N PRO A 400 5.31 17.82 3.86
CA PRO A 400 4.64 18.28 5.07
C PRO A 400 5.49 17.99 6.31
N VAL A 401 5.92 19.03 7.00
CA VAL A 401 6.65 18.92 8.27
C VAL A 401 5.68 19.20 9.42
N LYS A 402 5.56 18.27 10.36
CA LYS A 402 4.74 18.48 11.57
C LYS A 402 5.41 19.55 12.44
N VAL A 403 4.71 20.66 12.68
CA VAL A 403 5.24 21.80 13.45
C VAL A 403 4.67 21.89 14.86
N SER A 404 3.46 21.36 15.09
CA SER A 404 2.88 21.32 16.43
C SER A 404 1.80 20.26 16.56
N GLU A 405 1.53 19.88 17.81
CA GLU A 405 0.51 18.93 18.21
C GLU A 405 -0.13 19.40 19.53
N ASN A 406 -1.46 19.49 19.59
CA ASN A 406 -2.18 20.05 20.71
C ASN A 406 -3.42 19.20 21.08
N ILE A 407 -3.56 18.85 22.37
CA ILE A 407 -4.73 18.15 22.95
C ILE A 407 -5.67 19.13 23.67
N ARG A 408 -5.16 20.28 24.12
CA ARG A 408 -5.95 21.36 24.73
C ARG A 408 -5.72 22.64 23.96
N PHE A 409 -6.66 22.96 23.08
CA PHE A 409 -6.55 24.10 22.20
C PHE A 409 -7.93 24.73 21.99
N ARG A 410 -7.92 25.97 21.52
CA ARG A 410 -9.11 26.61 20.97
C ARG A 410 -8.81 26.90 19.51
N PRO A 411 -9.47 26.20 18.56
CA PRO A 411 -9.20 26.46 17.15
C PRO A 411 -9.48 27.95 16.83
N PRO A 412 -8.72 28.54 15.89
CA PRO A 412 -9.00 29.90 15.41
C PRO A 412 -10.46 30.08 14.99
N ALA A 413 -10.98 31.31 15.05
CA ALA A 413 -12.41 31.57 14.76
C ALA A 413 -12.86 31.04 13.39
N ALA A 414 -12.03 31.22 12.35
CA ALA A 414 -12.29 30.69 11.02
C ALA A 414 -12.34 29.15 11.00
N MET A 415 -11.41 28.47 11.67
CA MET A 415 -11.40 27.01 11.77
C MET A 415 -12.63 26.49 12.52
N ARG A 416 -13.04 27.16 13.60
CA ARG A 416 -14.26 26.81 14.34
C ARG A 416 -15.51 26.92 13.47
N ALA A 417 -15.57 27.89 12.56
CA ALA A 417 -16.68 28.01 11.62
C ALA A 417 -16.76 26.81 10.67
N VAL A 418 -15.62 26.39 10.10
CA VAL A 418 -15.54 25.19 9.25
C VAL A 418 -15.87 23.92 10.02
N LEU A 419 -15.27 23.71 11.19
CA LEU A 419 -15.54 22.54 12.03
C LEU A 419 -17.02 22.45 12.43
N LYS A 420 -17.67 23.58 12.72
CA LYS A 420 -19.10 23.63 13.00
C LYS A 420 -19.94 23.28 11.77
N GLN A 421 -19.56 23.76 10.58
CA GLN A 421 -20.22 23.38 9.32
C GLN A 421 -20.14 21.88 9.06
N LEU A 422 -19.03 21.26 9.46
CA LEU A 422 -18.79 19.81 9.36
C LEU A 422 -19.32 19.04 10.57
N PHE A 423 -20.07 19.64 11.48
CA PHE A 423 -20.59 18.99 12.68
C PHE A 423 -19.49 18.37 13.60
N MET A 424 -18.22 18.75 13.42
CA MET A 424 -17.11 18.40 14.32
C MET A 424 -17.08 19.39 15.48
N THR A 425 -18.05 19.25 16.39
CA THR A 425 -18.20 20.16 17.53
C THR A 425 -17.20 19.91 18.66
N LYS A 426 -16.57 18.73 18.66
CA LYS A 426 -15.53 18.30 19.60
C LYS A 426 -14.29 17.82 18.85
N ALA A 427 -13.54 18.75 18.25
CA ALA A 427 -12.18 18.44 17.82
C ALA A 427 -11.34 18.17 19.07
N GLU A 428 -10.85 16.94 19.21
CA GLU A 428 -10.15 16.47 20.41
C GLU A 428 -8.64 16.64 20.28
N HIS A 429 -8.15 16.72 19.05
CA HIS A 429 -6.73 16.85 18.75
C HIS A 429 -6.50 17.74 17.55
N GLU A 430 -5.46 18.57 17.59
CA GLU A 430 -4.98 19.37 16.46
C GLU A 430 -3.52 19.04 16.18
N MET A 431 -3.22 18.71 14.93
CA MET A 431 -1.86 18.63 14.42
C MET A 431 -1.70 19.65 13.30
N ILE A 432 -0.59 20.39 13.33
CA ILE A 432 -0.28 21.41 12.32
C ILE A 432 0.93 20.95 11.54
N PHE A 433 0.83 21.05 10.21
CA PHE A 433 1.90 20.72 9.29
C PHE A 433 2.14 21.90 8.37
N ASP A 434 3.41 22.27 8.19
CA ASP A 434 3.81 23.28 7.23
C ASP A 434 4.42 22.60 6.00
N VAL A 435 4.08 23.10 4.82
CA VAL A 435 4.60 22.67 3.52
C VAL A 435 5.22 23.88 2.86
N GLU A 436 6.53 23.80 2.61
CA GLU A 436 7.26 24.80 1.84
C GLU A 436 7.33 24.34 0.38
N ASN A 437 6.76 25.14 -0.52
CA ASN A 437 6.81 24.90 -1.95
C ASN A 437 8.16 25.38 -2.49
N SER A 438 9.03 24.44 -2.87
CA SER A 438 10.39 24.70 -3.40
C SER A 438 10.42 25.28 -4.83
N ILE A 439 9.26 25.52 -5.45
CA ILE A 439 9.14 25.96 -6.86
C ILE A 439 9.89 27.29 -7.12
N ALA A 440 10.12 28.10 -6.08
CA ALA A 440 10.72 29.43 -6.19
C ALA A 440 12.25 29.47 -6.40
N ASP A 441 12.98 28.36 -6.26
CA ASP A 441 14.44 28.34 -6.47
C ASP A 441 14.84 28.17 -7.95
N THR A 442 13.87 28.09 -8.86
CA THR A 442 14.15 28.08 -10.30
C THR A 442 13.92 29.47 -10.90
N ILE A 443 14.92 29.95 -11.65
CA ILE A 443 14.94 31.27 -12.31
C ILE A 443 13.67 31.56 -13.14
N PHE A 444 13.00 30.52 -13.65
CA PHE A 444 11.78 30.63 -14.45
C PHE A 444 10.50 30.92 -13.66
N ALA A 445 10.42 30.54 -12.37
CA ALA A 445 9.18 30.66 -11.60
C ALA A 445 8.90 32.09 -11.12
N THR A 446 9.95 32.88 -10.85
CA THR A 446 9.81 34.24 -10.31
C THR A 446 9.31 35.25 -11.34
N GLN A 447 9.48 35.00 -12.64
CA GLN A 447 8.98 35.85 -13.73
C GLN A 447 7.51 35.55 -14.12
N ALA A 448 6.95 34.43 -13.65
CA ALA A 448 5.62 33.96 -14.03
C ALA A 448 4.52 34.27 -12.99
N LEU A 449 4.87 34.87 -11.84
CA LEU A 449 3.89 35.20 -10.81
C LEU A 449 3.08 36.45 -11.19
N PRO A 450 1.73 36.44 -11.04
CA PRO A 450 0.90 37.62 -11.21
C PRO A 450 1.36 38.80 -10.35
N THR A 451 1.22 40.02 -10.89
CA THR A 451 1.47 41.26 -10.14
C THR A 451 0.60 41.30 -8.88
N GLY A 452 1.24 41.28 -7.71
CA GLY A 452 0.58 41.30 -6.40
C GLY A 452 0.71 40.02 -5.57
N ILE A 453 1.17 38.90 -6.16
CA ILE A 453 1.49 37.69 -5.39
C ILE A 453 2.97 37.74 -5.01
N SER A 454 3.26 38.00 -3.73
CA SER A 454 4.62 37.88 -3.22
C SER A 454 5.08 36.41 -3.30
N PRO A 455 6.30 36.12 -3.80
CA PRO A 455 6.86 34.79 -3.78
C PRO A 455 6.71 34.12 -2.41
N ALA A 456 6.96 34.86 -1.32
CA ALA A 456 6.85 34.37 0.06
C ALA A 456 5.43 33.97 0.50
N ALA A 457 4.39 34.65 0.03
CA ALA A 457 2.99 34.32 0.36
C ALA A 457 2.49 33.08 -0.40
N SER A 458 3.04 32.82 -1.60
CA SER A 458 2.78 31.61 -2.40
C SER A 458 3.56 30.37 -1.94
N GLN A 459 4.54 30.56 -1.04
CA GLN A 459 5.53 29.53 -0.67
C GLN A 459 5.11 28.63 0.48
N LYS A 460 4.28 29.11 1.43
CA LYS A 460 3.99 28.35 2.64
C LYS A 460 2.51 27.98 2.74
N VAL A 461 2.23 26.70 2.55
CA VAL A 461 0.92 26.10 2.80
C VAL A 461 0.95 25.46 4.18
N ARG A 462 -0.12 25.63 4.95
CA ARG A 462 -0.30 24.97 6.23
C ARG A 462 -1.50 24.04 6.18
N PHE A 463 -1.34 22.85 6.74
CA PHE A 463 -2.41 21.89 6.96
C PHE A 463 -2.69 21.80 8.45
N ARG A 464 -3.94 22.01 8.83
CA ARG A 464 -4.45 21.72 10.17
C ARG A 464 -5.27 20.44 10.11
N VAL A 465 -4.81 19.43 10.83
CA VAL A 465 -5.49 18.13 10.93
C VAL A 465 -6.17 18.07 12.30
N TYR A 466 -7.49 18.06 12.28
CA TYR A 466 -8.30 17.84 13.47
C TYR A 466 -8.72 16.38 13.53
N GLN A 467 -8.55 15.75 14.70
CA GLN A 467 -9.04 14.39 14.95
C GLN A 467 -10.20 14.41 15.94
N GLN A 468 -11.15 13.53 15.70
CA GLN A 468 -12.26 13.24 16.59
C GLN A 468 -12.50 11.73 16.57
N LYS A 469 -12.72 11.14 17.74
CA LYS A 469 -13.28 9.79 17.84
C LYS A 469 -14.77 9.84 17.47
N GLU A 470 -15.19 9.04 16.50
CA GLU A 470 -16.63 8.85 16.25
C GLU A 470 -17.23 7.97 17.37
N GLN A 471 -18.45 8.25 17.81
CA GLN A 471 -19.00 7.69 19.07
C GLN A 471 -19.16 6.16 19.04
N GLU A 472 -19.12 5.57 20.25
CA GLU A 472 -18.84 4.17 20.61
C GLU A 472 -19.80 3.12 20.03
N GLY A 473 -19.32 2.39 19.02
CA GLY A 473 -19.68 1.00 18.73
C GLY A 473 -18.53 0.05 19.09
N VAL A 474 -18.61 -1.22 18.67
CA VAL A 474 -17.56 -2.24 18.95
C VAL A 474 -16.21 -1.88 18.29
N LEU A 475 -16.21 -0.97 17.31
CA LEU A 475 -15.03 -0.51 16.57
C LEU A 475 -14.82 1.00 16.80
N PRO A 476 -13.67 1.43 17.34
CA PRO A 476 -13.32 2.84 17.37
C PRO A 476 -13.01 3.31 15.95
N SER A 477 -13.85 4.16 15.36
CA SER A 477 -13.54 4.89 14.14
C SER A 477 -12.98 6.28 14.44
N VAL A 478 -12.08 6.74 13.57
CA VAL A 478 -11.41 8.03 13.67
C VAL A 478 -11.81 8.90 12.50
N ARG A 479 -12.33 10.08 12.81
CA ARG A 479 -12.65 11.11 11.83
C ARG A 479 -11.55 12.15 11.80
N LEU A 480 -11.08 12.48 10.59
CA LEU A 480 -10.10 13.52 10.31
C LEU A 480 -10.76 14.66 9.54
N VAL A 481 -10.52 15.90 9.96
CA VAL A 481 -10.77 17.09 9.13
C VAL A 481 -9.44 17.76 8.85
N VAL A 482 -9.06 17.81 7.57
CA VAL A 482 -7.80 18.41 7.10
C VAL A 482 -8.13 19.73 6.41
N ILE A 483 -7.77 20.85 7.05
CA ILE A 483 -7.96 22.19 6.52
C ILE A 483 -6.65 22.70 5.94
N LYS A 484 -6.67 23.16 4.68
CA LYS A 484 -5.55 23.78 3.98
C LYS A 484 -5.67 25.30 4.10
N GLU A 485 -4.63 25.95 4.60
CA GLU A 485 -4.54 27.41 4.70
C GLU A 485 -3.26 27.96 4.07
N ALA A 486 -3.30 29.17 3.54
CA ALA A 486 -2.14 29.93 3.08
C ALA A 486 -2.37 31.42 3.32
N ALA A 487 -1.33 32.15 3.73
CA ALA A 487 -1.41 33.59 4.02
C ALA A 487 -2.57 34.02 4.96
N GLY A 488 -3.02 33.13 5.85
CA GLY A 488 -4.14 33.38 6.77
C GLY A 488 -5.53 33.10 6.19
N GLU A 489 -5.64 32.66 4.94
CA GLU A 489 -6.89 32.30 4.28
C GLU A 489 -7.08 30.78 4.23
N ILE A 490 -8.33 30.33 4.38
CA ILE A 490 -8.70 28.92 4.17
C ILE A 490 -8.86 28.67 2.68
N LEU A 491 -8.03 27.79 2.13
CA LEU A 491 -8.06 27.41 0.72
C LEU A 491 -9.00 26.25 0.44
N GLY A 492 -9.32 25.44 1.46
CA GLY A 492 -10.22 24.31 1.34
C GLY A 492 -10.07 23.34 2.50
N TYR A 493 -10.95 22.34 2.57
CA TYR A 493 -10.88 21.28 3.56
C TYR A 493 -11.28 19.93 2.97
N LYS A 494 -10.87 18.86 3.64
CA LYS A 494 -11.28 17.49 3.34
C LYS A 494 -11.60 16.75 4.63
N GLU A 495 -12.54 15.83 4.54
CA GLU A 495 -12.91 14.95 5.64
C GLU A 495 -12.55 13.51 5.28
N TYR A 496 -11.95 12.81 6.22
CA TYR A 496 -11.65 11.38 6.09
C TYR A 496 -12.18 10.62 7.29
N VAL A 497 -12.55 9.37 7.09
CA VAL A 497 -12.91 8.43 8.15
C VAL A 497 -12.04 7.20 8.03
N SER A 498 -11.64 6.65 9.17
CA SER A 498 -10.87 5.42 9.20
C SER A 498 -11.70 4.26 8.67
N HIS A 499 -11.08 3.41 7.85
CA HIS A 499 -11.73 2.24 7.27
C HIS A 499 -12.14 1.19 8.26
#